data_AF-A0A1W5ZZX1-F1
#
_entry.id   AF-A0A1W5ZZX1-F1
#
_cell.length_a   1.000
_cell.length_b   1.000
_cell.length_c   1.000
_cell.angle_alpha   90.00
_cell.angle_beta   90.00
_cell.angle_gamma   90.00
#
_symmetry.space_group_name_H-M   'P 1'
#
loop_
_entity.id
_entity.type
_entity.pdbx_description
1 polymer ?
#
loop_
_entity_poly.entity_id
_entity_poly.type
_entity_poly.pdbx_seq_one_letter_code
_entity_poly.pdbx_strand_id
1 'polypeptide(L)' 'MSIIDHILDTVSITDALERYENVSFVNPKSQRKRFNIRCPYHNDRNPSFTVYTETNTFRC' A
#
# COMPACT_ATOMS: atom_id res chain seq x y z
N MET A 1 -19.27 -8.44 13.96
CA MET A 1 -18.03 -7.73 13.62
C MET A 1 -17.24 -7.52 14.89
N SER A 2 -16.00 -7.99 14.90
CA SER A 2 -15.06 -7.74 15.98
C SER A 2 -14.48 -6.33 15.88
N ILE A 3 -13.85 -5.84 16.96
CA ILE A 3 -13.09 -4.58 16.93
C ILE A 3 -11.97 -4.64 15.88
N ILE A 4 -11.35 -5.81 15.70
CA ILE A 4 -10.28 -6.02 14.72
C ILE A 4 -10.80 -5.79 13.29
N ASP A 5 -11.98 -6.34 12.96
CA ASP A 5 -12.57 -6.15 11.64
C ASP A 5 -12.82 -4.66 11.35
N HIS A 6 -13.30 -3.92 12.35
CA HIS A 6 -13.54 -2.49 12.19
C HIS A 6 -12.25 -1.67 11.99
N ILE A 7 -11.16 -2.07 12.64
CA ILE A 7 -9.84 -1.43 12.43
C ILE A 7 -9.34 -1.74 11.00
N LEU A 8 -9.48 -2.98 10.55
CA LEU A 8 -9.05 -3.37 9.20
C LEU A 8 -9.85 -2.68 8.08
N ASP A 9 -11.13 -2.38 8.33
CA ASP A 9 -12.00 -1.66 7.38
C ASP A 9 -11.73 -0.15 7.35
N THR A 10 -11.20 0.44 8.42
CA THR A 10 -11.00 1.90 8.53
C THR A 10 -9.61 2.35 8.13
N VAL A 11 -8.61 1.46 8.20
CA VAL A 11 -7.22 1.79 7.86
C VAL A 11 -6.94 1.48 6.40
N SER A 12 -6.54 2.49 5.62
CA SER A 12 -6.05 2.29 4.26
C SER A 12 -4.60 1.81 4.22
N ILE A 13 -4.31 0.85 3.36
CA ILE A 13 -2.95 0.36 3.11
C ILE A 13 -2.04 1.46 2.55
N THR A 14 -2.59 2.42 1.79
CA THR A 14 -1.80 3.56 1.31
C THR A 14 -1.33 4.40 2.48
N ASP A 15 -2.23 4.74 3.40
CA ASP A 15 -1.92 5.61 4.54
C ASP A 15 -0.92 4.94 5.49
N ALA A 16 -1.04 3.63 5.68
CA ALA A 16 -0.06 2.85 6.43
C ALA A 16 1.32 2.89 5.76
N LEU A 17 1.39 2.66 4.45
CA LEU A 17 2.66 2.69 3.71
C LEU A 17 3.28 4.09 3.66
N GLU A 18 2.51 5.17 3.56
CA GLU A 18 3.05 6.54 3.64
C GLU A 18 3.65 6.83 5.01
N ARG A 19 2.97 6.38 6.07
CA ARG A 19 3.38 6.63 7.46
C ARG A 19 4.63 5.86 7.87
N TYR A 20 4.75 4.60 7.45
CA TYR A 20 5.82 3.72 7.94
C TYR A 20 6.98 3.56 6.96
N GLU A 21 6.73 3.68 5.65
CA GLU A 21 7.72 3.34 4.62
C GLU A 21 8.24 4.56 3.84
N ASN A 22 7.87 5.79 4.25
CA ASN A 22 8.26 7.04 3.58
C ASN A 22 7.93 7.04 2.07
N VAL A 23 6.89 6.32 1.65
CA VAL A 23 6.39 6.33 0.28
C VAL A 23 5.40 7.50 0.13
N SER A 24 5.29 8.07 -1.06
CA SER A 24 4.31 9.12 -1.36
C SER A 24 3.39 8.72 -2.50
N PHE A 25 2.08 8.76 -2.26
CA PHE A 25 1.03 8.38 -3.20
C PHE A 25 0.23 9.58 -3.74
N VAL A 26 0.81 10.78 -3.72
CA VAL A 26 0.20 12.02 -4.23
C VAL A 26 -0.05 11.99 -5.76
N ASN A 27 0.53 11.01 -6.47
CA ASN A 27 0.42 10.91 -7.93
C ASN A 27 -0.91 10.29 -8.40
N PRO A 28 -1.42 10.64 -9.60
CA PRO A 28 -2.64 10.03 -10.15
C PRO A 28 -2.53 8.51 -10.36
N LYS A 29 -1.31 7.97 -10.49
CA LYS A 29 -1.07 6.54 -10.68
C LYS A 29 -1.39 5.71 -9.43
N SER A 30 -1.32 6.30 -8.24
CA SER A 30 -1.67 5.65 -6.97
C SER A 30 -3.17 5.69 -6.66
N GLN A 31 -3.99 6.35 -7.48
CA GLN A 31 -5.46 6.26 -7.41
C GLN A 31 -6.00 5.03 -8.17
N ARG A 32 -5.12 4.20 -8.76
CA ARG A 32 -5.51 2.97 -9.43
C ARG A 32 -5.82 1.88 -8.39
N LYS A 33 -6.66 0.94 -8.79
CA LYS A 33 -6.94 -0.30 -8.03
C LYS A 33 -5.68 -1.09 -7.66
N ARG A 34 -4.67 -1.01 -8.53
CA ARG A 34 -3.35 -1.59 -8.33
C ARG A 34 -2.26 -0.76 -8.97
N PHE A 35 -1.09 -0.72 -8.34
CA PHE A 35 0.09 -0.05 -8.87
C PHE A 35 1.37 -0.59 -8.22
N ASN A 36 2.51 -0.37 -8.89
CA ASN A 36 3.80 -0.82 -8.40
C ASN A 36 4.61 0.36 -7.86
N ILE A 37 5.30 0.12 -6.75
CA ILE A 37 6.34 0.97 -6.18
C ILE A 37 7.63 0.16 -6.00
N ARG A 38 8.72 0.85 -5.65
CA ARG A 38 9.93 0.16 -5.19
C ARG A 38 9.65 -0.46 -3.83
N CYS A 39 10.13 -1.69 -3.63
CA CYS A 39 9.98 -2.38 -2.36
C CYS A 39 10.75 -1.61 -1.27
N PRO A 40 10.11 -1.27 -0.14
CA PRO A 40 10.83 -0.63 0.96
C PRO A 40 11.67 -1.64 1.76
N TYR A 41 11.39 -2.94 1.61
CA TYR A 41 12.03 -4.01 2.39
C TYR A 41 13.28 -4.61 1.74
N HIS A 42 13.47 -4.44 0.42
CA HIS A 42 14.69 -4.89 -0.27
C HIS A 42 15.03 -4.00 -1.46
N ASN A 43 16.33 -3.89 -1.74
CA ASN A 43 16.86 -2.96 -2.74
C ASN A 43 16.78 -3.53 -4.16
N ASP A 44 15.60 -3.46 -4.77
CA ASP A 44 15.41 -3.82 -6.17
C ASP A 44 15.66 -2.65 -7.13
N ARG A 45 16.24 -2.97 -8.29
CA ARG A 45 16.41 -2.00 -9.39
C ARG A 45 15.07 -1.52 -9.96
N ASN A 46 14.05 -2.37 -9.95
CA ASN A 46 12.75 -2.13 -10.57
C ASN A 46 11.63 -2.11 -9.51
N PRO A 47 10.50 -1.42 -9.76
CA PRO A 47 9.31 -1.53 -8.92
C PRO A 47 8.76 -2.96 -8.86
N SER A 48 8.94 -3.63 -7.73
CA SER A 48 8.51 -5.02 -7.46
C SER A 48 7.38 -5.12 -6.46
N PHE A 49 7.09 -4.04 -5.71
CA PHE A 49 6.07 -4.04 -4.68
C PHE A 49 4.74 -3.55 -5.23
N THR A 50 3.79 -4.46 -5.36
CA THR A 50 2.43 -4.18 -5.84
C THR A 50 1.52 -3.86 -4.67
N VAL A 51 0.83 -2.72 -4.73
CA VAL A 51 -0.23 -2.32 -3.79
C VAL A 51 -1.58 -2.59 -4.44
N TYR A 52 -2.49 -3.22 -3.70
CA TYR A 52 -3.87 -3.47 -4.12
C TYR A 52 -4.82 -2.70 -3.20
N THR A 53 -5.37 -1.59 -3.70
CA THR A 53 -6.23 -0.69 -2.91
C THR A 53 -7.63 -1.28 -2.70
N GLU A 54 -8.09 -2.16 -3.57
CA GLU A 54 -9.42 -2.79 -3.45
C GLU A 54 -9.46 -3.93 -2.42
N THR A 55 -8.33 -4.61 -2.18
CA THR A 55 -8.23 -5.70 -1.19
C THR A 55 -7.47 -5.30 0.07
N ASN A 56 -7.01 -4.05 0.16
CA ASN A 56 -6.21 -3.53 1.27
C ASN A 56 -4.94 -4.38 1.57
N THR A 57 -4.31 -4.90 0.51
CA THR A 57 -3.15 -5.81 0.61
C THR A 57 -1.98 -5.34 -0.25
N PHE A 58 -0.82 -5.93 -0.02
CA PHE A 58 0.37 -5.71 -0.84
C PHE A 58 1.08 -7.03 -1.14
N ARG A 59 1.93 -6.99 -2.17
CA ARG A 59 2.85 -8.08 -2.49
C ARG A 59 4.14 -7.55 -3.08
N CYS A 60 5.24 -7.85 -2.41
CA CYS A 60 6.56 -8.02 -3.02
C CYS A 60 6.70 -9.54 -3.24
#